data_AF-A0A2W1LNA1-F1
#
_entry.id   AF-A0A2W1LNA1-F1
#
_cell.length_a   1.000
_cell.length_b   1.000
_cell.length_c   1.000
_cell.angle_alpha   90.00
_cell.angle_beta   90.00
_cell.angle_gamma   90.00
#
_symmetry.space_group_name_H-M   'P 1'
#
loop_
_entity.id
_entity.type
_entity.pdbx_description
1 polymer ?
#
loop_
_entity_poly.entity_id
_entity_poly.type
_entity_poly.pdbx_seq_one_letter_code
_entity_poly.pdbx_strand_id
1 'polypeptide(L)'
;MSMSVPITNSLPYYGSKEGSDITVMLNCKAVVEKKNFIATGVLTYAAGEIIEIELPQFGVFELGESVRIMVYTGAGIYVFQSRVLAKAESALVIINPPENRRRFLDKRQEPRVPVQASAQVLSIYEGPRKTERVLPEPLQVQLDNISLTGTGFVVDMELPLQINTFVKLDIDLGFSLSCRAEIVRKAKESAGLVYGLRFEELSAEHTGKLRAFLLKSQIETYYEEKRRRLLEEATRGPGSSSSIANLVDSGSYFTR
;
A
#
# COMPACT_ATOMS: atom_id res chain seq x y z
N MET A 1 34.91 -31.93 22.26
CA MET A 1 33.57 -31.79 21.67
C MET A 1 33.10 -30.36 21.86
N SER A 2 33.31 -29.53 20.85
CA SER A 2 32.97 -28.10 20.82
C SER A 2 31.49 -27.94 20.45
N MET A 3 30.68 -27.39 21.37
CA MET A 3 29.32 -26.96 21.05
C MET A 3 29.36 -25.50 20.62
N SER A 4 29.08 -25.26 19.34
CA SER A 4 28.86 -23.95 18.76
C SER A 4 27.49 -23.41 19.19
N VAL A 5 27.50 -22.24 19.82
CA VAL A 5 26.30 -21.45 20.09
C VAL A 5 25.88 -20.76 18.79
N PRO A 6 24.62 -20.91 18.32
CA PRO A 6 24.16 -20.18 17.15
C PRO A 6 23.94 -18.71 17.51
N ILE A 7 24.68 -17.82 16.86
CA ILE A 7 24.49 -16.37 16.93
C ILE A 7 23.24 -16.05 16.11
N THR A 8 22.09 -15.92 16.76
CA THR A 8 20.91 -15.29 16.15
C THR A 8 21.13 -13.79 16.10
N ASN A 9 21.60 -13.30 14.95
CA ASN A 9 21.66 -11.89 14.62
C ASN A 9 20.25 -11.33 14.41
N SER A 10 19.51 -11.10 15.50
CA SER A 10 18.32 -10.27 15.49
C SER A 10 18.74 -8.81 15.74
N LEU A 11 18.82 -8.01 14.68
CA LEU A 11 18.99 -6.57 14.78
C LEU A 11 17.87 -5.98 15.68
N PRO A 12 18.19 -5.09 16.62
CA PRO A 12 17.20 -4.51 17.53
C PRO A 12 16.20 -3.64 16.75
N TYR A 13 14.93 -4.00 16.88
CA TYR A 13 13.78 -3.28 16.35
C TYR A 13 13.59 -1.98 17.15
N TYR A 14 14.08 -0.85 16.62
CA TYR A 14 13.82 0.46 17.19
C TYR A 14 12.41 0.92 16.77
N GLY A 15 11.43 0.62 17.62
CA GLY A 15 10.10 1.23 17.52
C GLY A 15 10.14 2.62 18.15
N SER A 16 9.95 3.67 17.36
CA SER A 16 9.82 5.04 17.87
C SER A 16 8.39 5.30 18.36
N LYS A 17 8.24 6.34 19.19
CA LYS A 17 6.94 6.86 19.65
C LYS A 17 6.18 7.63 18.57
N GLU A 18 6.77 7.83 17.40
CA GLU A 18 6.24 8.66 16.31
C GLU A 18 5.61 7.78 15.25
N GLY A 19 4.35 7.39 15.45
CA GLY A 19 3.52 6.73 14.43
C GLY A 19 4.03 5.35 13.99
N SER A 20 3.12 4.44 13.68
CA SER A 20 3.49 3.14 13.13
C SER A 20 3.17 3.00 11.65
N ASP A 21 2.91 4.13 10.99
CA ASP A 21 2.44 4.23 9.61
C ASP A 21 3.58 4.68 8.70
N ILE A 22 3.54 4.28 7.44
CA ILE A 22 4.51 4.68 6.42
C ILE A 22 4.56 6.20 6.22
N THR A 23 3.50 6.91 6.64
CA THR A 23 3.44 8.37 6.66
C THR A 23 4.55 9.02 7.48
N VAL A 24 5.19 8.28 8.41
CA VAL A 24 6.37 8.74 9.17
C VAL A 24 7.55 9.06 8.25
N MET A 25 7.58 8.51 7.04
CA MET A 25 8.60 8.81 6.05
C MET A 25 8.33 10.12 5.28
N LEU A 26 7.14 10.71 5.37
CA LEU A 26 6.81 11.92 4.61
C LEU A 26 7.64 13.12 5.10
N ASN A 27 8.07 13.96 4.16
CA ASN A 27 8.94 15.11 4.36
C ASN A 27 10.31 14.77 4.97
N CYS A 28 10.68 13.48 4.97
CA CYS A 28 11.98 13.04 5.45
C CYS A 28 13.05 13.16 4.35
N LYS A 29 14.30 13.36 4.77
CA LYS A 29 15.44 13.35 3.84
C LYS A 29 15.65 11.94 3.31
N ALA A 30 15.80 11.83 2.00
CA ALA A 30 16.08 10.58 1.32
C ALA A 30 17.36 10.71 0.49
N VAL A 31 18.18 9.65 0.51
CA VAL A 31 19.35 9.49 -0.33
C VAL A 31 19.06 8.39 -1.34
N VAL A 32 19.26 8.70 -2.61
CA VAL A 32 19.08 7.80 -3.75
C VAL A 32 20.45 7.51 -4.35
N GLU A 33 20.89 6.26 -4.22
CA GLU A 33 22.20 5.78 -4.66
C GLU A 33 22.05 4.82 -5.84
N LYS A 34 22.90 5.00 -6.85
CA LYS A 34 23.19 4.01 -7.90
C LYS A 34 24.70 3.83 -8.04
N LYS A 35 25.12 2.87 -8.86
CA LYS A 35 26.50 2.37 -8.97
C LYS A 35 27.60 3.45 -8.88
N ASN A 36 27.42 4.61 -9.50
CA ASN A 36 28.40 5.71 -9.52
C ASN A 36 27.80 7.09 -9.21
N PHE A 37 26.62 7.16 -8.59
CA PHE A 37 25.95 8.45 -8.37
C PHE A 37 25.08 8.40 -7.12
N ILE A 38 25.13 9.49 -6.35
CA ILE A 38 24.32 9.68 -5.16
C ILE A 38 23.61 11.03 -5.30
N ALA A 39 22.29 11.01 -5.10
CA ALA A 39 21.48 12.22 -4.99
C ALA A 39 20.78 12.25 -3.65
N THR A 40 20.48 13.46 -3.17
CA THR A 40 19.69 13.68 -1.96
C THR A 40 18.42 14.42 -2.34
N GLY A 41 17.33 14.02 -1.71
CA GLY A 41 16.01 14.55 -1.95
C GLY A 41 15.14 14.50 -0.70
N VAL A 42 13.86 14.77 -0.89
CA VAL A 42 12.84 14.71 0.15
C VAL A 42 11.78 13.71 -0.29
N LEU A 43 11.37 12.82 0.62
CA LEU A 43 10.27 11.91 0.34
C LEU A 43 8.95 12.67 0.48
N THR A 44 8.25 12.85 -0.62
CA THR A 44 7.03 13.68 -0.71
C THR A 44 5.74 12.86 -0.77
N TYR A 45 5.85 11.56 -1.05
CA TYR A 45 4.72 10.64 -1.05
C TYR A 45 5.16 9.21 -0.70
N ALA A 46 4.35 8.53 0.11
CA ALA A 46 4.47 7.10 0.36
C ALA A 46 3.09 6.49 0.60
N ALA A 47 2.64 5.63 -0.31
CA ALA A 47 1.43 4.86 -0.14
C ALA A 47 1.50 3.57 -0.96
N GLY A 48 1.09 2.46 -0.36
CA GLY A 48 1.06 1.17 -1.04
C GLY A 48 2.43 0.74 -1.57
N GLU A 49 2.51 0.45 -2.87
CA GLU A 49 3.75 0.09 -3.59
C GLU A 49 4.48 1.30 -4.17
N ILE A 50 4.05 2.52 -3.88
CA ILE A 50 4.58 3.73 -4.52
C ILE A 50 5.21 4.64 -3.48
N ILE A 51 6.45 5.06 -3.77
CA ILE A 51 7.13 6.15 -3.08
C ILE A 51 7.53 7.20 -4.10
N GLU A 52 7.33 8.47 -3.77
CA GLU A 52 7.87 9.61 -4.51
C GLU A 52 9.00 10.26 -3.70
N ILE A 53 10.11 10.53 -4.38
CA ILE A 53 11.22 11.31 -3.84
C ILE A 53 11.45 12.47 -4.78
N GLU A 54 11.32 13.69 -4.26
CA GLU A 54 11.69 14.91 -4.97
C GLU A 54 13.19 15.16 -4.85
N LEU A 55 13.90 15.29 -5.97
CA LEU A 55 15.32 15.62 -6.04
C LEU A 55 15.68 16.38 -7.32
N PRO A 56 16.60 17.37 -7.25
CA PRO A 56 16.99 18.15 -8.43
C PRO A 56 17.64 17.31 -9.54
N GLN A 57 18.38 16.26 -9.17
CA GLN A 57 19.14 15.43 -10.12
C GLN A 57 18.36 14.21 -10.63
N PHE A 58 17.02 14.23 -10.60
CA PHE A 58 16.16 13.13 -11.04
C PHE A 58 16.44 12.67 -12.48
N GLY A 59 16.85 13.60 -13.37
CA GLY A 59 17.12 13.30 -14.78
C GLY A 59 18.29 12.34 -15.03
N VAL A 60 19.18 12.17 -14.05
CA VAL A 60 20.35 11.27 -14.14
C VAL A 60 19.95 9.80 -14.02
N PHE A 61 18.76 9.51 -13.47
CA PHE A 61 18.28 8.15 -13.26
C PHE A 61 17.47 7.66 -14.46
N GLU A 62 17.46 6.35 -14.73
CA GLU A 62 16.70 5.76 -15.83
C GLU A 62 15.51 4.91 -15.37
N LEU A 63 14.49 4.78 -16.22
CA LEU A 63 13.34 3.91 -15.93
C LEU A 63 13.80 2.45 -15.83
N GLY A 64 13.30 1.74 -14.82
CA GLY A 64 13.71 0.37 -14.48
C GLY A 64 15.07 0.27 -13.78
N GLU A 65 15.82 1.37 -13.65
CA GLU A 65 17.12 1.37 -12.99
C GLU A 65 17.00 0.97 -11.52
N SER A 66 17.87 0.06 -11.08
CA SER A 66 17.93 -0.33 -9.68
C SER A 66 18.65 0.74 -8.87
N VAL A 67 18.01 1.17 -7.79
CA VAL A 67 18.53 2.19 -6.87
C VAL A 67 18.49 1.68 -5.44
N ARG A 68 19.45 2.11 -4.64
CA ARG A 68 19.45 1.93 -3.18
C ARG A 68 18.94 3.22 -2.55
N ILE A 69 17.97 3.09 -1.66
CA ILE A 69 17.31 4.20 -1.00
C ILE A 69 17.66 4.15 0.48
N MET A 70 17.99 5.31 1.04
CA MET A 70 18.17 5.51 2.47
C MET A 70 17.31 6.69 2.93
N VAL A 71 16.38 6.47 3.84
CA VAL A 71 15.48 7.51 4.37
C VAL A 71 15.77 7.75 5.84
N TYR A 72 16.00 9.00 6.20
CA TYR A 72 16.25 9.45 7.56
C TYR A 72 14.95 9.97 8.15
N THR A 73 14.36 9.20 9.06
CA THR A 73 13.11 9.55 9.75
C THR A 73 13.38 9.85 11.23
N GLY A 74 12.42 10.45 11.92
CA GLY A 74 12.46 10.56 13.39
C GLY A 74 12.48 9.21 14.10
N ALA A 75 12.02 8.14 13.42
CA ALA A 75 12.04 6.78 13.91
C ALA A 75 13.36 6.03 13.71
N GLY A 76 14.26 6.56 12.88
CA GLY A 76 15.52 5.90 12.51
C GLY A 76 15.79 5.94 11.00
N ILE A 77 16.80 5.17 10.59
CA ILE A 77 17.28 5.11 9.20
C ILE A 77 16.74 3.85 8.52
N TYR A 78 16.03 4.04 7.42
CA TYR A 78 15.47 2.96 6.60
C TYR A 78 16.28 2.80 5.33
N VAL A 79 16.82 1.61 5.09
CA VAL A 79 17.59 1.30 3.87
C VAL A 79 16.93 0.15 3.13
N PHE A 80 16.67 0.34 1.84
CA PHE A 80 16.09 -0.67 0.97
C PHE A 80 16.52 -0.48 -0.49
N GLN A 81 16.42 -1.54 -1.29
CA GLN A 81 16.66 -1.50 -2.73
C GLN A 81 15.32 -1.41 -3.48
N SER A 82 15.28 -0.63 -4.55
CA SER A 82 14.09 -0.42 -5.36
C SER A 82 14.45 -0.22 -6.85
N ARG A 83 13.45 0.03 -7.67
CA ARG A 83 13.56 0.39 -9.08
C ARG A 83 12.79 1.67 -9.37
N VAL A 84 13.33 2.48 -10.29
CA VAL A 84 12.66 3.67 -10.80
C VAL A 84 11.49 3.26 -11.70
N LEU A 85 10.28 3.65 -11.34
CA LEU A 85 9.06 3.41 -12.11
C LEU A 85 8.76 4.56 -13.07
N ALA A 86 8.93 5.79 -12.60
CA ALA A 86 8.64 6.99 -13.38
C ALA A 86 9.52 8.17 -12.94
N LYS A 87 9.59 9.16 -13.82
CA LYS A 87 10.27 10.44 -13.62
C LYS A 87 9.29 11.54 -13.98
N ALA A 88 9.06 12.51 -13.10
CA ALA A 88 8.21 13.65 -13.38
C ALA A 88 8.61 14.84 -12.51
N GLU A 89 8.72 16.05 -13.11
CA GLU A 89 8.77 17.33 -12.39
C GLU A 89 9.70 17.34 -11.16
N SER A 90 10.98 17.06 -11.35
CA SER A 90 11.95 17.02 -10.23
C SER A 90 11.75 15.88 -9.23
N ALA A 91 11.01 14.83 -9.58
CA ALA A 91 10.79 13.67 -8.71
C ALA A 91 11.04 12.32 -9.40
N LEU A 92 11.43 11.35 -8.58
CA LEU A 92 11.48 9.94 -8.92
C LEU A 92 10.34 9.21 -8.21
N VAL A 93 9.62 8.41 -8.97
CA VAL A 93 8.65 7.46 -8.44
C VAL A 93 9.30 6.08 -8.43
N ILE A 94 9.31 5.42 -7.28
CA ILE A 94 9.97 4.12 -7.07
C ILE A 94 9.01 3.11 -6.45
N ILE A 95 9.37 1.82 -6.53
CA ILE A 95 8.63 0.74 -5.85
C ILE A 95 8.91 0.78 -4.33
N ASN A 96 7.89 0.74 -3.51
CA ASN A 96 8.02 0.46 -2.08
C ASN A 96 8.09 -1.07 -1.85
N PRO A 97 9.25 -1.63 -1.51
CA PRO A 97 9.38 -3.08 -1.41
C PRO A 97 8.59 -3.63 -0.20
N PRO A 98 8.04 -4.85 -0.29
CA PRO A 98 7.22 -5.43 0.79
C PRO A 98 7.93 -5.48 2.14
N GLU A 99 9.25 -5.69 2.15
CA GLU A 99 10.07 -5.72 3.37
C GLU A 99 10.05 -4.38 4.10
N ASN A 100 9.96 -3.27 3.37
CA ASN A 100 9.85 -1.94 3.96
C ASN A 100 8.46 -1.73 4.55
N ARG A 101 7.40 -2.17 3.87
CA ARG A 101 6.00 -2.11 4.39
C ARG A 101 5.86 -2.84 5.71
N ARG A 102 6.46 -4.03 5.84
CA ARG A 102 6.40 -4.85 7.07
C ARG A 102 7.08 -4.23 8.29
N ARG A 103 7.97 -3.25 8.10
CA ARG A 103 8.66 -2.57 9.21
C ARG A 103 7.77 -1.57 9.94
N PHE A 104 6.74 -1.07 9.26
CA PHE A 104 5.72 -0.22 9.85
C PHE A 104 4.59 -1.10 10.41
N LEU A 105 4.08 -0.82 11.60
CA LEU A 105 2.91 -1.52 12.15
C LEU A 105 1.62 -1.01 11.48
N ASP A 106 1.63 -0.90 10.15
CA ASP A 106 0.41 -0.74 9.40
C ASP A 106 -0.48 -1.95 9.71
N LYS A 107 -1.70 -1.69 10.17
CA LYS A 107 -2.68 -2.74 10.48
C LYS A 107 -3.01 -3.57 9.23
N ARG A 108 -2.68 -3.07 8.03
CA ARG A 108 -2.85 -3.76 6.75
C ARG A 108 -1.49 -4.11 6.16
N GLN A 109 -1.21 -5.41 6.02
CA GLN A 109 0.03 -5.90 5.39
C GLN A 109 0.04 -5.72 3.87
N GLU A 110 -1.14 -5.70 3.25
CA GLU A 110 -1.30 -5.56 1.80
C GLU A 110 -2.16 -4.34 1.47
N PRO A 111 -1.69 -3.45 0.59
CA PRO A 111 -2.46 -2.31 0.13
C PRO A 111 -3.75 -2.76 -0.53
N ARG A 112 -4.84 -2.05 -0.22
CA ARG A 112 -6.13 -2.22 -0.89
C ARG A 112 -6.31 -1.09 -1.88
N VAL A 113 -6.73 -1.44 -3.08
CA VAL A 113 -7.06 -0.49 -4.13
C VAL A 113 -8.57 -0.46 -4.27
N PRO A 114 -9.20 0.73 -4.33
CA PRO A 114 -10.62 0.83 -4.64
C PRO A 114 -10.88 0.31 -6.05
N VAL A 115 -11.93 -0.50 -6.22
CA VAL A 115 -12.35 -1.01 -7.53
C VAL A 115 -13.87 -0.90 -7.67
N GLN A 116 -14.34 -0.83 -8.91
CA GLN A 116 -15.75 -1.02 -9.26
C GLN A 116 -15.82 -2.24 -10.18
N ALA A 117 -15.72 -3.42 -9.57
CA ALA A 117 -15.64 -4.68 -10.29
C ALA A 117 -16.80 -5.59 -9.91
N SER A 118 -17.34 -6.30 -10.91
CA SER A 118 -18.31 -7.37 -10.68
C SER A 118 -17.61 -8.70 -10.46
N ALA A 119 -18.16 -9.52 -9.58
CA ALA A 119 -17.75 -10.89 -9.39
C ALA A 119 -18.95 -11.83 -9.35
N GLN A 120 -18.71 -13.09 -9.67
CA GLN A 120 -19.68 -14.17 -9.58
C GLN A 120 -19.27 -15.15 -8.51
N VAL A 121 -20.15 -15.42 -7.55
CA VAL A 121 -20.02 -16.57 -6.66
C VAL A 121 -20.58 -17.77 -7.39
N LEU A 122 -19.71 -18.74 -7.69
CA LEU A 122 -20.04 -19.94 -8.47
C LEU A 122 -20.49 -21.09 -7.57
N SER A 123 -19.82 -21.24 -6.43
CA SER A 123 -20.08 -22.33 -5.49
C SER A 123 -19.70 -21.94 -4.06
N ILE A 124 -20.30 -22.65 -3.11
CA ILE A 124 -20.07 -22.48 -1.67
C ILE A 124 -19.57 -23.82 -1.13
N TYR A 125 -18.57 -23.79 -0.27
CA TYR A 125 -18.04 -24.97 0.43
C TYR A 125 -18.43 -24.89 1.89
N GLU A 126 -19.25 -25.84 2.34
CA GLU A 126 -19.75 -25.88 3.71
C GLU A 126 -18.88 -26.81 4.58
N GLY A 127 -18.28 -26.23 5.62
CA GLY A 127 -17.51 -26.96 6.64
C GLY A 127 -16.14 -27.49 6.20
N PRO A 128 -15.42 -28.19 7.11
CA PRO A 128 -14.05 -28.68 6.86
C PRO A 128 -13.97 -29.80 5.82
N ARG A 129 -15.13 -30.37 5.41
CA ARG A 129 -15.22 -31.54 4.53
C ARG A 129 -15.21 -31.22 3.02
N LYS A 130 -15.05 -29.96 2.62
CA LYS A 130 -14.91 -29.54 1.21
C LYS A 130 -16.06 -29.97 0.28
N THR A 131 -17.26 -30.22 0.79
CA THR A 131 -18.41 -30.50 -0.09
C THR A 131 -18.76 -29.22 -0.83
N GLU A 132 -18.52 -29.22 -2.13
CA GLU A 132 -18.83 -28.10 -3.01
C GLU A 132 -20.31 -28.14 -3.38
N ARG A 133 -21.04 -27.09 -2.98
CA ARG A 133 -22.37 -26.81 -3.47
C ARG A 133 -22.27 -25.79 -4.59
N VAL A 134 -22.31 -26.27 -5.83
CA VAL A 134 -22.44 -25.41 -7.00
C VAL A 134 -23.79 -24.71 -6.97
N LEU A 135 -23.78 -23.41 -7.17
CA LEU A 135 -25.02 -22.64 -7.26
C LEU A 135 -25.65 -22.88 -8.63
N PRO A 136 -26.96 -23.16 -8.71
CA PRO A 136 -27.64 -23.35 -9.99
C PRO A 136 -27.58 -22.09 -10.86
N GLU A 137 -27.58 -20.92 -10.23
CA GLU A 137 -27.31 -19.63 -10.85
C GLU A 137 -26.19 -18.92 -10.07
N PRO A 138 -25.11 -18.47 -10.73
CA PRO A 138 -24.07 -17.70 -10.08
C PRO A 138 -24.60 -16.43 -9.45
N LEU A 139 -24.25 -16.18 -8.19
CA LEU A 139 -24.64 -14.95 -7.51
C LEU A 139 -23.71 -13.82 -7.94
N GLN A 140 -24.31 -12.78 -8.53
CA GLN A 140 -23.60 -11.55 -8.89
C GLN A 140 -23.36 -10.69 -7.65
N VAL A 141 -22.13 -10.24 -7.44
CA VAL A 141 -21.74 -9.36 -6.34
C VAL A 141 -20.87 -8.22 -6.85
N GLN A 142 -20.90 -7.09 -6.13
CA GLN A 142 -20.04 -5.95 -6.43
C GLN A 142 -18.89 -5.88 -5.43
N LEU A 143 -17.69 -5.62 -5.95
CA LEU A 143 -16.48 -5.40 -5.17
C LEU A 143 -16.21 -3.90 -5.10
N ASP A 144 -15.89 -3.42 -3.90
CA ASP A 144 -15.54 -2.03 -3.63
C ASP A 144 -14.03 -1.81 -3.51
N ASN A 145 -13.29 -2.85 -3.11
CA ASN A 145 -11.84 -2.84 -2.99
C ASN A 145 -11.24 -4.24 -3.16
N ILE A 146 -9.97 -4.29 -3.54
CA ILE A 146 -9.21 -5.53 -3.67
C ILE A 146 -7.74 -5.31 -3.24
N SER A 147 -7.14 -6.34 -2.63
CA SER A 147 -5.70 -6.44 -2.37
C SER A 147 -5.16 -7.74 -2.96
N LEU A 148 -3.85 -7.99 -2.79
CA LEU A 148 -3.22 -9.23 -3.23
C LEU A 148 -3.75 -10.48 -2.49
N THR A 149 -4.33 -10.28 -1.30
CA THR A 149 -4.72 -11.36 -0.38
C THR A 149 -6.21 -11.47 -0.17
N GLY A 150 -7.02 -10.54 -0.69
CA GLY A 150 -8.45 -10.59 -0.47
C GLY A 150 -9.21 -9.42 -1.07
N THR A 151 -10.52 -9.45 -0.86
CA THR A 151 -11.47 -8.44 -1.34
C THR A 151 -12.66 -8.38 -0.38
N GLY A 152 -13.51 -7.38 -0.54
CA GLY A 152 -14.82 -7.33 0.09
C GLY A 152 -15.90 -7.30 -0.97
N PHE A 153 -17.05 -7.91 -0.69
CA PHE A 153 -18.26 -7.66 -1.48
C PHE A 153 -19.42 -7.27 -0.59
N VAL A 154 -20.35 -6.53 -1.19
CA VAL A 154 -21.60 -6.10 -0.57
C VAL A 154 -22.76 -6.80 -1.26
N VAL A 155 -23.69 -7.32 -0.46
CA VAL A 155 -24.95 -7.89 -0.93
C VAL A 155 -26.12 -7.26 -0.18
N ASP A 156 -27.21 -7.05 -0.90
CA ASP A 156 -28.45 -6.46 -0.41
C ASP A 156 -29.33 -7.48 0.34
N MET A 157 -29.11 -8.77 0.11
CA MET A 157 -29.80 -9.86 0.78
C MET A 157 -28.89 -10.67 1.71
N GLU A 158 -29.48 -11.22 2.77
CA GLU A 158 -28.77 -12.13 3.65
C GLU A 158 -28.56 -13.49 2.98
N LEU A 159 -27.29 -13.83 2.79
CA LEU A 159 -26.90 -15.16 2.33
C LEU A 159 -26.60 -16.04 3.55
N PRO A 160 -26.83 -17.36 3.46
CA PRO A 160 -26.46 -18.32 4.51
C PRO A 160 -24.94 -18.54 4.62
N LEU A 161 -24.15 -17.52 4.29
CA LEU A 161 -22.71 -17.49 4.37
C LEU A 161 -22.27 -17.12 5.79
N GLN A 162 -21.40 -17.94 6.36
CA GLN A 162 -20.83 -17.76 7.69
C GLN A 162 -19.32 -17.49 7.60
N ILE A 163 -18.74 -16.94 8.67
CA ILE A 163 -17.28 -16.86 8.79
C ILE A 163 -16.69 -18.29 8.71
N ASN A 164 -15.52 -18.42 8.07
CA ASN A 164 -14.84 -19.67 7.71
C ASN A 164 -15.54 -20.50 6.61
N THR A 165 -16.57 -19.96 5.97
CA THR A 165 -17.12 -20.55 4.73
C THR A 165 -16.21 -20.20 3.57
N PHE A 166 -15.99 -21.15 2.65
CA PHE A 166 -15.25 -20.87 1.42
C PHE A 166 -16.22 -20.69 0.26
N VAL A 167 -15.85 -19.84 -0.67
CA VAL A 167 -16.60 -19.58 -1.90
C VAL A 167 -15.66 -19.68 -3.09
N LYS A 168 -16.17 -20.18 -4.22
CA LYS A 168 -15.49 -20.06 -5.51
C LYS A 168 -15.98 -18.79 -6.19
N LEU A 169 -15.04 -17.92 -6.54
CA LEU A 169 -15.29 -16.64 -7.18
C LEU A 169 -14.70 -16.63 -8.59
N ASP A 170 -15.38 -15.95 -9.49
CA ASP A 170 -14.80 -15.44 -10.73
C ASP A 170 -14.97 -13.91 -10.74
N ILE A 171 -13.84 -13.19 -10.76
CA ILE A 171 -13.81 -11.73 -10.65
C ILE A 171 -13.38 -11.15 -11.99
N ASP A 172 -14.13 -10.18 -12.52
CA ASP A 172 -13.74 -9.46 -13.73
C ASP A 172 -12.99 -8.16 -13.37
N LEU A 173 -11.68 -8.14 -13.65
CA LEU A 173 -10.80 -6.98 -13.47
C LEU A 173 -10.27 -6.44 -14.82
N GLY A 174 -10.98 -6.73 -15.92
CA GLY A 174 -10.43 -6.68 -17.28
C GLY A 174 -9.61 -7.92 -17.65
N PHE A 175 -9.47 -8.83 -16.69
CA PHE A 175 -9.11 -10.24 -16.87
C PHE A 175 -9.91 -11.05 -15.85
N SER A 176 -10.19 -12.32 -16.17
CA SER A 176 -10.86 -13.23 -15.22
C SER A 176 -9.87 -13.70 -14.16
N LEU A 177 -10.22 -13.48 -12.90
CA LEU A 177 -9.55 -14.01 -11.72
C LEU A 177 -10.45 -15.05 -11.05
N SER A 178 -10.36 -16.29 -11.52
CA SER A 178 -11.00 -17.43 -10.86
C SER A 178 -10.20 -17.88 -9.64
N CYS A 179 -10.79 -17.81 -8.45
CA CYS A 179 -10.14 -18.17 -7.19
C CYS A 179 -11.12 -18.76 -6.17
N ARG A 180 -10.56 -19.38 -5.12
CA ARG A 180 -11.31 -19.75 -3.92
C ARG A 180 -10.98 -18.75 -2.82
N ALA A 181 -11.97 -18.36 -2.04
CA ALA A 181 -11.80 -17.38 -0.98
C ALA A 181 -12.56 -17.78 0.28
N GLU A 182 -11.98 -17.51 1.43
CA GLU A 182 -12.57 -17.72 2.74
C GLU A 182 -13.23 -16.43 3.24
N ILE A 183 -14.43 -16.55 3.80
CA ILE A 183 -15.11 -15.46 4.48
C ILE A 183 -14.49 -15.27 5.86
N VAL A 184 -13.78 -14.17 6.06
CA VAL A 184 -13.09 -13.85 7.32
C VAL A 184 -13.82 -12.78 8.13
N ARG A 185 -14.78 -12.07 7.52
CA ARG A 185 -15.61 -11.05 8.19
C ARG A 185 -17.02 -11.05 7.60
N LYS A 186 -18.03 -10.91 8.46
CA LYS A 186 -19.42 -10.59 8.10
C LYS A 186 -19.85 -9.38 8.94
N ALA A 187 -20.37 -8.34 8.30
CA ALA A 187 -20.87 -7.14 8.98
C ALA A 187 -22.14 -6.63 8.31
N LYS A 188 -23.05 -6.04 9.09
CA LYS A 188 -24.22 -5.34 8.56
C LYS A 188 -23.90 -3.84 8.54
N GLU A 189 -23.98 -3.24 7.36
CA GLU A 189 -23.73 -1.82 7.14
C GLU A 189 -24.96 -1.18 6.48
N SER A 190 -24.99 0.15 6.36
CA SER A 190 -26.14 0.87 5.80
C SER A 190 -26.47 0.48 4.36
N ALA A 191 -25.46 0.06 3.60
CA ALA A 191 -25.58 -0.35 2.20
C ALA A 191 -25.93 -1.84 1.99
N GLY A 192 -25.96 -2.64 3.06
CA GLY A 192 -26.23 -4.09 2.96
C GLY A 192 -25.36 -4.93 3.90
N LEU A 193 -25.28 -6.23 3.63
CA LEU A 193 -24.33 -7.12 4.29
C LEU A 193 -22.98 -7.09 3.56
N VAL A 194 -21.94 -6.79 4.33
CA VAL A 194 -20.55 -6.75 3.86
C VAL A 194 -19.85 -8.04 4.27
N TYR A 195 -19.26 -8.71 3.29
CA TYR A 195 -18.43 -9.90 3.48
C TYR A 195 -16.99 -9.57 3.12
N GLY A 196 -16.09 -9.74 4.09
CA GLY A 196 -14.66 -9.65 3.88
C GLY A 196 -14.08 -11.02 3.56
N LEU A 197 -13.36 -11.13 2.46
CA LEU A 197 -12.83 -12.38 1.95
C LEU A 197 -11.30 -12.37 1.92
N ARG A 198 -10.72 -13.53 2.18
CA ARG A 198 -9.30 -13.82 2.01
C ARG A 198 -9.14 -14.85 0.91
N PHE A 199 -8.35 -14.55 -0.11
CA PHE A 199 -8.04 -15.53 -1.15
C PHE A 199 -7.29 -16.72 -0.54
N GLU A 200 -7.67 -17.92 -0.98
CA GLU A 200 -6.81 -19.10 -0.86
C GLU A 200 -5.59 -18.91 -1.78
N GLU A 201 -4.64 -19.83 -1.73
CA GLU A 201 -3.43 -19.79 -2.54
C GLU A 201 -3.75 -19.58 -4.04
N LEU A 202 -3.41 -18.39 -4.54
CA LEU A 202 -3.54 -18.05 -5.95
C LEU A 202 -2.41 -18.69 -6.74
N SER A 203 -2.67 -19.09 -7.98
CA SER A 203 -1.59 -19.52 -8.89
C SER A 203 -0.59 -18.39 -9.10
N ALA A 204 0.66 -18.73 -9.45
CA ALA A 204 1.69 -17.74 -9.75
C ALA A 204 1.28 -16.78 -10.88
N GLU A 205 0.56 -17.30 -11.88
CA GLU A 205 0.01 -16.50 -12.98
C GLU A 205 -1.04 -15.49 -12.49
N HIS A 206 -2.03 -15.94 -11.73
CA HIS A 206 -3.08 -15.07 -11.17
C HIS A 206 -2.49 -14.04 -10.21
N THR A 207 -1.52 -14.45 -9.38
CA THR A 207 -0.78 -13.55 -8.50
C THR A 207 -0.07 -12.46 -9.29
N GLY A 208 0.60 -12.83 -10.39
CA GLY A 208 1.28 -11.88 -11.28
C GLY A 208 0.32 -10.88 -11.93
N LYS A 209 -0.80 -11.38 -12.49
CA LYS A 209 -1.84 -10.54 -13.12
C LYS A 209 -2.48 -9.58 -12.10
N LEU A 210 -2.88 -10.10 -10.94
CA LEU A 210 -3.47 -9.29 -9.87
C LEU A 210 -2.49 -8.23 -9.36
N ARG A 211 -1.22 -8.59 -9.16
CA ARG A 211 -0.20 -7.62 -8.75
C ARG A 211 0.01 -6.52 -9.79
N ALA A 212 0.07 -6.87 -11.07
CA ALA A 212 0.20 -5.89 -12.14
C ALA A 212 -1.01 -4.93 -12.18
N PHE A 213 -2.22 -5.47 -12.00
CA PHE A 213 -3.45 -4.69 -11.90
C PHE A 213 -3.44 -3.73 -10.70
N LEU A 214 -3.08 -4.22 -9.50
CA LEU A 214 -3.01 -3.40 -8.28
C LEU A 214 -1.99 -2.28 -8.43
N LEU A 215 -0.80 -2.58 -8.94
CA LEU A 215 0.24 -1.59 -9.16
C LEU A 215 -0.20 -0.52 -10.17
N LYS A 216 -0.79 -0.94 -11.30
CA LYS A 216 -1.32 -0.01 -12.30
C LYS A 216 -2.35 0.94 -11.67
N SER A 217 -3.31 0.40 -10.93
CA SER A 217 -4.38 1.18 -10.30
C SER A 217 -3.84 2.16 -9.25
N GLN A 218 -2.81 1.76 -8.49
CA GLN A 218 -2.13 2.66 -7.55
C GLN A 218 -1.41 3.79 -8.27
N ILE A 219 -0.76 3.50 -9.41
CA ILE A 219 -0.07 4.51 -10.22
C ILE A 219 -1.08 5.52 -10.78
N GLU A 220 -2.20 5.04 -11.31
CA GLU A 220 -3.29 5.89 -11.82
C GLU A 220 -3.83 6.80 -10.72
N THR A 221 -4.16 6.23 -9.55
CA THR A 221 -4.62 6.98 -8.38
C THR A 221 -3.61 8.06 -7.97
N TYR A 222 -2.33 7.71 -7.88
CA TYR A 222 -1.26 8.65 -7.52
C TYR A 222 -1.19 9.82 -8.51
N TYR A 223 -1.27 9.59 -9.82
CA TYR A 223 -1.21 10.65 -10.81
C TYR A 223 -2.45 11.55 -10.81
N GLU A 224 -3.64 10.98 -10.55
CA GLU A 224 -4.87 11.74 -10.36
C GLU A 224 -4.77 12.65 -9.13
N GLU A 225 -4.29 12.12 -8.01
CA GLU A 225 -4.05 12.91 -6.80
C GLU A 225 -3.03 14.02 -7.01
N LYS A 226 -1.89 13.70 -7.64
CA LYS A 226 -0.84 14.68 -7.92
C LYS A 226 -1.38 15.81 -8.80
N ARG A 227 -2.11 15.49 -9.87
CA ARG A 227 -2.74 16.48 -10.75
C ARG A 227 -3.71 17.38 -10.00
N ARG A 228 -4.53 16.82 -9.11
CA ARG A 228 -5.46 17.58 -8.28
C ARG A 228 -4.74 18.54 -7.34
N ARG A 229 -3.67 18.09 -6.66
CA ARG A 229 -2.84 18.95 -5.79
C ARG A 229 -2.26 20.14 -6.56
N LEU A 230 -1.68 19.89 -7.73
CA LEU A 230 -1.13 20.95 -8.59
C LEU A 230 -2.18 21.98 -9.03
N LEU A 231 -3.40 21.52 -9.34
CA LEU A 231 -4.52 22.42 -9.68
C LEU A 231 -4.98 23.26 -8.49
N GLU A 232 -5.04 22.68 -7.29
CA GLU A 232 -5.37 23.38 -6.05
C GLU A 232 -4.31 24.44 -5.68
N GLU A 233 -3.03 24.13 -5.87
CA GLU A 233 -1.93 25.07 -5.66
C GLU A 233 -1.95 26.22 -6.68
N ALA A 234 -2.21 25.93 -7.94
CA ALA A 234 -2.35 26.95 -8.98
C ALA A 234 -3.54 27.89 -8.74
N THR A 235 -4.65 27.37 -8.17
CA THR A 235 -5.83 28.18 -7.83
C THR A 235 -5.66 28.98 -6.53
N ARG A 236 -4.77 28.58 -5.62
CA ARG A 236 -4.43 29.35 -4.40
C ARG A 236 -3.48 30.52 -4.65
N GLY A 237 -2.87 30.61 -5.83
CA GLY A 237 -1.98 31.70 -6.25
C GLY A 237 -0.62 31.71 -5.50
N PRO A 238 0.40 32.43 -6.01
CA PRO A 238 1.77 32.40 -5.46
C PRO A 238 1.98 33.12 -4.11
N GLY A 239 0.93 33.30 -3.29
CA GLY A 239 0.90 34.34 -2.25
C GLY A 239 0.57 33.92 -0.83
N SER A 240 0.45 32.63 -0.49
CA SER A 240 0.09 32.21 0.88
C SER A 240 1.14 31.33 1.58
N SER A 241 2.42 31.54 1.28
CA SER A 241 3.54 31.02 2.07
C SER A 241 4.15 32.12 2.94
N SER A 242 3.39 32.58 3.95
CA SER A 242 3.98 33.26 5.11
C SER A 242 3.05 33.19 6.32
N SER A 243 3.31 32.23 7.22
CA SER A 243 3.40 32.48 8.69
C SER A 243 3.37 31.17 9.49
N ILE A 244 4.47 30.42 9.47
CA ILE A 244 4.93 29.70 10.67
C ILE A 244 6.44 29.94 10.79
N ALA A 245 6.79 31.16 11.15
CA ALA A 245 8.03 31.48 11.82
C ALA A 245 7.68 32.43 12.97
N ASN A 246 8.31 32.20 14.11
CA ASN A 246 8.26 32.94 15.39
C ASN A 246 7.36 32.33 16.47
N LEU A 247 7.93 31.33 17.14
CA LEU A 247 7.70 31.13 18.57
C LEU A 247 9.02 30.70 19.23
N VAL A 248 10.01 31.60 19.18
CA VAL A 248 11.05 31.70 20.21
C VAL A 248 11.33 33.18 20.47
N ASP A 249 11.34 33.51 21.74
CA ASP A 249 11.96 34.68 22.37
C ASP A 249 11.24 36.04 22.33
N SER A 250 10.47 36.28 23.41
CA SER A 250 10.46 37.59 24.06
C SER A 250 10.23 37.41 25.56
N GLY A 251 11.34 37.43 26.30
CA GLY A 251 11.36 37.40 27.76
C GLY A 251 12.65 37.97 28.32
N SER A 252 13.10 39.12 27.81
CA SER A 252 14.25 39.84 28.35
C SER A 252 13.91 40.49 29.69
N TYR A 253 14.67 40.11 30.72
CA TYR A 253 15.24 40.92 31.80
C TYR A 253 14.42 42.08 32.39
N PHE A 254 14.14 42.03 33.70
CA PHE A 254 14.42 43.17 34.59
C PHE A 254 14.69 42.71 36.06
N THR A 255 15.87 43.09 36.52
CA THR A 255 16.47 43.22 37.87
C THR A 255 15.60 43.09 39.14
N ARG A 256 16.09 42.37 40.15
CA ARG A 256 16.89 42.90 41.29
C ARG A 256 17.61 41.78 42.03
#